data_AF-A0A2P4SCB8-F1
#
_entry.id   AF-A0A2P4SCB8-F1
#
_cell.length_a   1.000
_cell.length_b   1.000
_cell.length_c   1.000
_cell.angle_alpha   90.00
_cell.angle_beta   90.00
_cell.angle_gamma   90.00
#
_symmetry.space_group_name_H-M   'P 1'
#
loop_
_entity.id
_entity.type
_entity.pdbx_description
1 polymer ?
#
loop_
_entity_poly.entity_id
_entity_poly.type
_entity_poly.pdbx_seq_one_letter_code
_entity_poly.pdbx_strand_id
1 'polypeptide(L)'
;VKLHLLIFFFLLLKEIYAPKIQEFAYVTDGACSEDDIVRMELIMLKALKWELCPVTIISWLNLYLQVDALKDVPKVLLPQYSQEKFIQIAQLLDLCILDVNSLDFQYRTLAAAALCHYTSTEVVKKASGLEWDSISECVEWMVPFVNVARKVSVKLKHFKKVAVEDCHNIQTHTNYLDMLEEVNSGVASSAPGQLSPVSTAGIITPPKSTEKK
;
A
#
# COMPACT_ATOMS: atom_id res chain seq x y z
N VAL A 1 -3.89 -16.97 0.62
CA VAL A 1 -5.09 -17.41 -0.12
C VAL A 1 -5.96 -16.25 -0.60
N LYS A 2 -6.66 -15.47 0.26
CA LYS A 2 -7.57 -14.39 -0.19
C LYS A 2 -6.90 -13.27 -1.02
N LEU A 3 -5.66 -12.88 -0.72
CA LEU A 3 -4.96 -11.81 -1.44
C LEU A 3 -4.56 -12.21 -2.88
N HIS A 4 -4.18 -13.47 -3.11
CA HIS A 4 -3.73 -13.94 -4.44
C HIS A 4 -4.90 -14.06 -5.44
N LEU A 5 -6.10 -14.31 -4.94
CA LEU A 5 -7.33 -14.40 -5.73
C LEU A 5 -7.82 -13.02 -6.18
N LEU A 6 -7.66 -12.01 -5.32
CA LEU A 6 -7.89 -10.61 -5.68
C LEU A 6 -6.92 -10.16 -6.79
N ILE A 7 -5.66 -10.59 -6.71
CA ILE A 7 -4.62 -10.28 -7.72
C ILE A 7 -4.99 -10.89 -9.08
N PHE A 8 -5.37 -12.18 -9.14
CA PHE A 8 -5.86 -12.82 -10.37
C PHE A 8 -6.95 -11.99 -11.05
N PHE A 9 -7.94 -11.59 -10.25
CA PHE A 9 -9.08 -10.83 -10.71
C PHE A 9 -8.72 -9.42 -11.21
N PHE A 10 -7.84 -8.71 -10.49
CA PHE A 10 -7.39 -7.39 -10.92
C PHE A 10 -6.54 -7.42 -12.20
N LEU A 11 -5.74 -8.47 -12.39
CA LEU A 11 -4.92 -8.62 -13.59
C LEU A 11 -5.77 -8.90 -14.82
N LEU A 12 -6.85 -9.68 -14.69
CA LEU A 12 -7.82 -9.88 -15.78
C LEU A 12 -8.49 -8.57 -16.24
N LEU A 13 -8.73 -7.63 -15.32
CA LEU A 13 -9.38 -6.36 -15.66
C LEU A 13 -8.42 -5.30 -16.20
N LYS A 14 -7.15 -5.32 -15.78
CA LYS A 14 -6.20 -4.23 -16.03
C LYS A 14 -5.10 -4.57 -17.02
N GLU A 15 -4.73 -5.84 -17.18
CA GLU A 15 -3.66 -6.22 -18.10
C GLU A 15 -4.20 -6.56 -19.49
N ILE A 16 -3.46 -6.13 -20.52
CA ILE A 16 -3.74 -6.50 -21.92
C ILE A 16 -3.52 -8.01 -22.11
N TYR A 17 -2.55 -8.58 -21.40
CA TYR A 17 -2.19 -10.00 -21.44
C TYR A 17 -2.09 -10.57 -20.04
N ALA A 18 -3.24 -10.83 -19.41
CA ALA A 18 -3.27 -11.44 -18.09
C ALA A 18 -2.61 -12.84 -18.09
N PRO A 19 -1.92 -13.24 -17.01
CA PRO A 19 -1.33 -14.57 -16.88
C PRO A 19 -2.40 -15.66 -16.88
N LYS A 20 -2.03 -16.90 -17.25
CA LYS A 20 -2.97 -18.02 -17.23
C LYS A 20 -3.30 -18.44 -15.80
N ILE A 21 -4.51 -18.95 -15.57
CA ILE A 21 -4.95 -19.44 -14.24
C ILE A 21 -3.98 -20.47 -13.62
N GLN A 22 -3.36 -21.30 -14.45
CA GLN A 22 -2.33 -22.26 -14.06
C GLN A 22 -1.12 -21.60 -13.39
N GLU A 23 -0.71 -20.43 -13.86
CA GLU A 23 0.39 -19.67 -13.28
C GLU A 23 0.02 -19.14 -11.90
N PHE A 24 -1.25 -18.77 -11.69
CA PHE A 24 -1.77 -18.37 -10.38
C PHE A 24 -1.84 -19.54 -9.40
N ALA A 25 -2.33 -20.70 -9.83
CA ALA A 25 -2.32 -21.90 -9.00
C ALA A 25 -0.87 -22.29 -8.63
N TYR A 26 0.05 -22.21 -9.59
CA TYR A 26 1.47 -22.52 -9.39
C TYR A 26 2.13 -21.63 -8.34
N VAL A 27 1.92 -20.30 -8.36
CA VAL A 27 2.54 -19.40 -7.36
C VAL A 27 1.98 -19.57 -5.95
N THR A 28 0.88 -20.31 -5.78
CA THR A 28 0.36 -20.66 -4.45
C THR A 28 1.04 -21.87 -3.83
N ASP A 29 2.01 -22.49 -4.49
CA ASP A 29 2.74 -23.67 -4.00
C ASP A 29 1.80 -24.81 -3.58
N GLY A 30 0.79 -25.08 -4.41
CA GLY A 30 -0.21 -26.13 -4.19
C GLY A 30 -1.28 -25.79 -3.14
N ALA A 31 -1.27 -24.60 -2.53
CA ALA A 31 -2.28 -24.18 -1.57
C ALA A 31 -3.66 -23.89 -2.20
N CYS A 32 -3.72 -23.61 -3.51
CA CYS A 32 -4.96 -23.37 -4.25
C CYS A 32 -4.95 -24.10 -5.59
N SER A 33 -6.03 -24.84 -5.88
CA SER A 33 -6.25 -25.43 -7.21
C SER A 33 -6.86 -24.41 -8.19
N GLU A 34 -6.80 -24.71 -9.49
CA GLU A 34 -7.48 -23.90 -10.52
C GLU A 34 -8.99 -23.78 -10.24
N ASP A 35 -9.63 -24.88 -9.83
CA ASP A 35 -11.07 -24.91 -9.49
C ASP A 35 -11.40 -24.01 -8.29
N ASP A 36 -10.51 -23.95 -7.29
CA ASP A 36 -10.70 -23.06 -6.14
C ASP A 36 -10.59 -21.59 -6.55
N ILE A 37 -9.70 -21.27 -7.51
CA ILE A 37 -9.54 -19.93 -8.06
C ILE A 37 -10.82 -19.49 -8.78
N VAL A 38 -11.34 -20.32 -9.70
CA VAL A 38 -12.60 -20.02 -10.43
C VAL A 38 -13.78 -19.90 -9.47
N ARG A 39 -13.87 -20.79 -8.48
CA ARG A 39 -14.98 -20.74 -7.51
C ARG A 39 -14.95 -19.43 -6.71
N MET A 40 -13.77 -19.02 -6.22
CA MET A 40 -13.65 -17.79 -5.46
C MET A 40 -13.92 -16.56 -6.32
N GLU A 41 -13.46 -16.55 -7.57
CA GLU A 41 -13.74 -15.46 -8.52
C GLU A 41 -15.25 -15.18 -8.61
N LEU A 42 -16.06 -16.23 -8.82
CA LEU A 42 -17.53 -16.11 -8.88
C LEU A 42 -18.14 -15.62 -7.57
N ILE A 43 -17.59 -16.03 -6.42
CA ILE A 43 -18.05 -15.56 -5.10
C ILE A 43 -17.75 -14.06 -4.94
N MET A 44 -16.54 -13.62 -5.30
CA MET A 44 -16.14 -12.20 -5.22
C MET A 44 -16.98 -11.33 -6.14
N LEU A 45 -17.19 -11.75 -7.39
CA LEU A 45 -18.03 -11.04 -8.37
C LEU A 45 -19.45 -10.77 -7.85
N LYS A 46 -20.06 -11.81 -7.26
CA LYS A 46 -21.39 -11.70 -6.66
C LYS A 46 -21.39 -10.80 -5.42
N ALA A 47 -20.40 -10.94 -4.54
CA ALA A 47 -20.29 -10.15 -3.32
C ALA A 47 -20.08 -8.66 -3.60
N LEU A 48 -19.26 -8.32 -4.61
CA LEU A 48 -19.00 -6.96 -5.07
C LEU A 48 -20.09 -6.42 -6.01
N LYS A 49 -21.14 -7.20 -6.30
CA LYS A 49 -22.24 -6.82 -7.20
C LYS A 49 -21.77 -6.34 -8.57
N TRP A 50 -20.68 -6.90 -9.08
CA TRP A 50 -20.05 -6.47 -10.33
C TRP A 50 -19.55 -5.01 -10.35
N GLU A 51 -19.38 -4.38 -9.17
CA GLU A 51 -18.73 -3.07 -9.02
C GLU A 51 -17.21 -3.26 -8.84
N LEU A 52 -16.50 -3.36 -9.97
CA LEU A 52 -15.13 -3.90 -10.01
C LEU A 52 -14.05 -2.88 -10.42
N CYS A 53 -14.48 -1.66 -10.77
CA CYS A 53 -13.61 -0.60 -11.24
C CYS A 53 -13.57 0.58 -10.25
N PRO A 54 -13.17 0.38 -8.97
CA PRO A 54 -12.97 1.50 -8.08
C PRO A 54 -11.74 2.31 -8.54
N VAL A 55 -11.79 3.62 -8.35
CA VAL A 55 -10.62 4.49 -8.55
C VAL A 55 -9.64 4.20 -7.42
N THR A 56 -8.46 3.66 -7.74
CA THR A 56 -7.48 3.26 -6.73
C THR A 56 -6.63 4.45 -6.25
N ILE A 57 -5.92 4.26 -5.13
CA ILE A 57 -4.99 5.26 -4.58
C ILE A 57 -3.93 5.65 -5.63
N ILE A 58 -3.35 4.67 -6.33
CA ILE A 58 -2.37 4.91 -7.39
C ILE A 58 -2.97 5.67 -8.58
N SER A 59 -4.25 5.44 -8.93
CA SER A 59 -4.93 6.22 -9.96
C SER A 59 -5.06 7.70 -9.58
N TRP A 60 -5.34 8.01 -8.31
CA TRP A 60 -5.34 9.39 -7.81
C TRP A 60 -3.95 10.03 -7.84
N LEU A 61 -2.92 9.30 -7.41
CA LEU A 61 -1.53 9.79 -7.50
C LEU A 61 -1.14 10.13 -8.94
N ASN A 62 -1.45 9.24 -9.88
CA ASN A 62 -1.23 9.46 -11.32
C ASN A 62 -1.92 10.73 -11.80
N LEU A 63 -3.20 10.90 -11.46
CA LEU A 63 -3.97 12.08 -11.83
C LEU A 63 -3.33 13.36 -11.28
N TYR A 64 -2.98 13.38 -9.99
CA TYR A 64 -2.44 14.59 -9.37
C TYR A 64 -1.08 14.98 -9.94
N LEU A 65 -0.17 14.01 -10.14
CA LEU A 65 1.12 14.27 -10.75
C LEU A 65 0.98 14.73 -12.21
N GLN A 66 0.03 14.16 -12.96
CA GLN A 66 -0.25 14.60 -14.32
C GLN A 66 -0.76 16.04 -14.32
N VAL A 67 -1.77 16.37 -13.50
CA VAL A 67 -2.34 17.73 -13.43
C VAL A 67 -1.29 18.77 -13.02
N ASP A 68 -0.37 18.41 -12.10
CA ASP A 68 0.76 19.29 -11.74
C ASP A 68 1.71 19.52 -12.92
N ALA A 69 2.03 18.45 -13.66
CA ALA A 69 2.99 18.48 -14.77
C ALA A 69 2.44 19.02 -16.10
N LEU A 70 1.11 19.13 -16.25
CA LEU A 70 0.48 19.60 -17.49
C LEU A 70 0.93 21.01 -17.85
N LYS A 71 1.71 21.12 -18.92
CA LYS A 71 2.09 22.39 -19.57
C LYS A 71 1.31 22.64 -20.85
N ASP A 72 0.90 21.58 -21.55
CA ASP A 72 0.19 21.62 -22.83
C ASP A 72 -0.97 20.62 -22.86
N VAL A 73 -2.17 21.13 -23.17
CA VAL A 73 -3.45 20.39 -23.17
C VAL A 73 -3.51 19.17 -24.12
N PRO A 74 -2.85 19.09 -25.29
CA PRO A 74 -3.03 17.94 -26.19
C PRO A 74 -2.28 16.65 -25.80
N LYS A 75 -1.45 16.64 -24.75
CA LYS A 75 -0.62 15.47 -24.36
C LYS A 75 -1.03 14.79 -23.05
N VAL A 76 -2.32 14.85 -22.67
CA VAL A 76 -2.79 14.27 -21.40
C VAL A 76 -2.57 12.76 -21.29
N LEU A 77 -2.54 12.05 -22.43
CA LEU A 77 -2.48 10.57 -22.46
C LEU A 77 -1.09 9.98 -22.13
N LEU A 78 -0.03 10.79 -22.18
CA LEU A 78 1.31 10.34 -21.81
C LEU A 78 1.73 10.95 -20.46
N PRO A 79 2.40 10.18 -19.59
CA PRO A 79 2.96 10.69 -18.35
C PRO A 79 3.92 11.86 -18.65
N GLN A 80 3.60 13.05 -18.12
CA GLN A 80 4.46 14.24 -18.24
C GLN A 80 5.27 14.53 -16.97
N TYR A 81 5.03 13.75 -15.91
CA TYR A 81 5.69 13.85 -14.62
C TYR A 81 6.94 12.96 -14.54
N SER A 82 7.81 13.21 -13.55
CA SER A 82 8.98 12.35 -13.28
C SER A 82 8.55 10.98 -12.74
N GLN A 83 9.02 9.93 -13.41
CA GLN A 83 8.81 8.54 -13.02
C GLN A 83 9.44 8.23 -11.66
N GLU A 84 10.60 8.81 -11.35
CA GLU A 84 11.30 8.65 -10.08
C GLU A 84 10.48 9.21 -8.91
N LYS A 85 9.88 10.39 -9.13
CA LYS A 85 8.98 10.98 -8.14
C LYS A 85 7.74 10.12 -7.92
N PHE A 86 7.17 9.56 -8.99
CA PHE A 86 6.04 8.65 -8.90
C PHE A 86 6.37 7.41 -8.06
N ILE A 87 7.46 6.68 -8.37
CA ILE A 87 7.80 5.45 -7.65
C ILE A 87 8.15 5.69 -6.17
N GLN A 88 8.70 6.87 -5.84
CA GLN A 88 8.95 7.25 -4.44
C GLN A 88 7.65 7.44 -3.66
N ILE A 89 6.68 8.15 -4.24
CA ILE A 89 5.39 8.38 -3.57
C ILE A 89 4.57 7.08 -3.56
N ALA A 90 4.62 6.27 -4.62
CA ALA A 90 3.98 4.95 -4.69
C ALA A 90 4.52 4.01 -3.61
N GLN A 91 5.83 3.98 -3.35
CA GLN A 91 6.40 3.17 -2.26
C GLN A 91 5.84 3.58 -0.89
N LEU A 92 5.68 4.89 -0.63
CA LEU A 92 5.06 5.35 0.60
C LEU A 92 3.62 4.86 0.71
N LEU A 93 2.84 4.95 -0.37
CA LEU A 93 1.45 4.51 -0.39
C LEU A 93 1.32 3.00 -0.22
N ASP A 94 2.19 2.21 -0.86
CA ASP A 94 2.26 0.76 -0.69
C ASP A 94 2.49 0.39 0.79
N LEU A 95 3.39 1.11 1.47
CA LEU A 95 3.64 0.92 2.90
C LEU A 95 2.41 1.30 3.75
N CYS A 96 1.75 2.42 3.44
CA CYS A 96 0.56 2.89 4.17
C CYS A 96 -0.59 1.89 4.08
N ILE A 97 -0.81 1.26 2.92
CA ILE A 97 -1.91 0.30 2.70
C ILE A 97 -1.74 -0.98 3.54
N LEU A 98 -0.53 -1.27 4.01
CA LEU A 98 -0.31 -2.39 4.93
C LEU A 98 -0.87 -2.13 6.34
N ASP A 99 -1.06 -0.87 6.72
CA ASP A 99 -1.74 -0.50 7.95
C ASP A 99 -3.27 -0.41 7.71
N VAL A 100 -4.04 -1.12 8.52
CA VAL A 100 -5.51 -1.15 8.44
C VAL A 100 -6.14 0.22 8.66
N ASN A 101 -5.50 1.09 9.45
CA ASN A 101 -5.98 2.45 9.75
C ASN A 101 -5.92 3.35 8.51
N SER A 102 -5.22 2.95 7.44
CA SER A 102 -5.29 3.65 6.16
C SER A 102 -6.71 3.69 5.59
N LEU A 103 -7.57 2.74 5.95
CA LEU A 103 -8.96 2.66 5.49
C LEU A 103 -9.88 3.72 6.09
N ASP A 104 -9.44 4.42 7.15
CA ASP A 104 -10.17 5.56 7.71
C ASP A 104 -10.12 6.79 6.78
N PHE A 105 -9.17 6.81 5.84
CA PHE A 105 -9.00 7.87 4.86
C PHE A 105 -9.48 7.45 3.48
N GLN A 106 -10.10 8.39 2.77
CA GLN A 106 -10.45 8.17 1.37
C GLN A 106 -9.18 8.04 0.51
N TYR A 107 -9.23 7.21 -0.53
CA TYR A 107 -8.08 7.00 -1.42
C TYR A 107 -7.56 8.29 -2.07
N ARG A 108 -8.45 9.25 -2.35
CA ARG A 108 -8.09 10.58 -2.85
C ARG A 108 -7.29 11.39 -1.83
N THR A 109 -7.61 11.24 -0.54
CA THR A 109 -6.98 11.92 0.59
C THR A 109 -5.63 11.29 0.89
N LEU A 110 -5.51 9.96 0.92
CA LEU A 110 -4.22 9.26 1.05
C LEU A 110 -3.23 9.68 -0.04
N ALA A 111 -3.67 9.68 -1.31
CA ALA A 111 -2.83 10.08 -2.43
C ALA A 111 -2.39 11.54 -2.33
N ALA A 112 -3.29 12.44 -1.88
CA ALA A 112 -2.99 13.86 -1.71
C ALA A 112 -2.03 14.09 -0.53
N ALA A 113 -2.23 13.40 0.59
CA ALA A 113 -1.35 13.47 1.76
C ALA A 113 0.06 12.96 1.44
N ALA A 114 0.18 11.84 0.74
CA ALA A 114 1.46 11.31 0.29
C ALA A 114 2.16 12.27 -0.68
N LEU A 115 1.42 12.86 -1.63
CA LEU A 115 1.95 13.88 -2.54
C LEU A 115 2.46 15.11 -1.77
N CYS A 116 1.75 15.54 -0.72
CA CYS A 116 2.12 16.67 0.11
C CYS A 116 3.50 16.50 0.75
N HIS A 117 3.82 15.29 1.23
CA HIS A 117 5.12 14.96 1.82
C HIS A 117 6.30 15.00 0.85
N TYR A 118 6.07 15.03 -0.47
CA TYR A 118 7.11 15.11 -1.49
C TYR A 118 7.03 16.41 -2.32
N THR A 119 6.09 17.30 -2.01
CA THR A 119 5.86 18.54 -2.75
C THR A 119 5.54 19.71 -1.79
N SER A 120 4.48 20.45 -2.07
CA SER A 120 3.99 21.55 -1.24
C SER A 120 2.46 21.54 -1.21
N THR A 121 1.90 22.18 -0.21
CA THR A 121 0.45 22.31 -0.01
C THR A 121 -0.23 22.99 -1.19
N GLU A 122 0.45 23.95 -1.83
CA GLU A 122 -0.04 24.67 -3.01
C GLU A 122 -0.15 23.75 -4.23
N VAL A 123 0.85 22.89 -4.44
CA VAL A 123 0.83 21.90 -5.52
C VAL A 123 -0.32 20.91 -5.32
N VAL A 124 -0.49 20.40 -4.09
CA VAL A 124 -1.57 19.48 -3.76
C VAL A 124 -2.93 20.15 -3.95
N LYS A 125 -3.11 21.39 -3.48
CA LYS A 125 -4.34 22.14 -3.66
C LYS A 125 -4.66 22.37 -5.14
N LYS A 126 -3.66 22.74 -5.94
CA LYS A 126 -3.81 22.91 -7.40
C LYS A 126 -4.19 21.61 -8.09
N ALA A 127 -3.52 20.50 -7.75
CA ALA A 127 -3.68 19.24 -8.46
C ALA A 127 -4.91 18.43 -8.03
N SER A 128 -5.27 18.48 -6.74
CA SER A 128 -6.37 17.69 -6.17
C SER A 128 -7.65 18.49 -5.91
N GLY A 129 -7.54 19.82 -5.79
CA GLY A 129 -8.65 20.69 -5.36
C GLY A 129 -9.01 20.56 -3.87
N LEU A 130 -8.25 19.79 -3.09
CA LEU A 130 -8.50 19.60 -1.65
C LEU A 130 -7.87 20.73 -0.83
N GLU A 131 -8.60 21.18 0.18
CA GLU A 131 -8.10 22.14 1.17
C GLU A 131 -7.26 21.43 2.23
N TRP A 132 -6.36 22.19 2.87
CA TRP A 132 -5.46 21.65 3.91
C TRP A 132 -6.23 20.96 5.03
N ASP A 133 -7.31 21.59 5.51
CA ASP A 133 -8.16 21.06 6.58
C ASP A 133 -8.78 19.69 6.24
N SER A 134 -8.88 19.36 4.95
CA SER A 134 -9.42 18.06 4.48
C SER A 134 -8.38 16.96 4.40
N ILE A 135 -7.08 17.29 4.49
CA ILE A 135 -5.98 16.32 4.34
C ILE A 135 -5.02 16.31 5.54
N SER A 136 -5.05 17.33 6.41
CA SER A 136 -4.10 17.53 7.50
C SER A 136 -3.99 16.32 8.45
N GLU A 137 -5.12 15.77 8.88
CA GLU A 137 -5.18 14.57 9.72
C GLU A 137 -4.47 13.38 9.05
N CYS A 138 -4.72 13.17 7.75
CA CYS A 138 -4.07 12.11 6.98
C CYS A 138 -2.57 12.39 6.79
N VAL A 139 -2.18 13.65 6.60
CA VAL A 139 -0.77 14.05 6.47
C VAL A 139 -0.02 13.78 7.76
N GLU A 140 -0.61 14.12 8.91
CA GLU A 140 -0.05 13.88 10.25
C GLU A 140 0.05 12.39 10.55
N TRP A 141 -1.02 11.62 10.29
CA TRP A 141 -1.01 10.17 10.42
C TRP A 141 0.07 9.49 9.57
N MET A 142 0.38 10.04 8.39
CA MET A 142 1.34 9.46 7.44
C MET A 142 2.81 9.75 7.80
N VAL A 143 3.10 10.67 8.73
CA VAL A 143 4.47 11.06 9.13
C VAL A 143 5.40 9.89 9.46
N PRO A 144 5.04 8.93 10.33
CA PRO A 144 5.96 7.83 10.67
C PRO A 144 6.28 6.95 9.45
N PHE A 145 5.31 6.73 8.55
CA PHE A 145 5.51 6.00 7.29
C PHE A 145 6.48 6.73 6.36
N VAL A 146 6.37 8.05 6.25
CA VAL A 146 7.27 8.90 5.44
C VAL A 146 8.71 8.80 5.95
N ASN A 147 8.89 8.83 7.28
CA ASN A 147 10.21 8.76 7.89
C ASN A 147 10.93 7.45 7.58
N VAL A 148 10.20 6.33 7.51
CA VAL A 148 10.76 5.03 7.13
C VAL A 148 10.95 4.94 5.62
N ALA A 149 9.95 5.32 4.82
CA ALA A 149 10.03 5.28 3.35
C ALA A 149 11.23 6.07 2.81
N ARG A 150 11.52 7.25 3.35
CA ARG A 150 12.65 8.09 2.93
C ARG A 150 14.03 7.46 3.18
N LYS A 151 14.15 6.50 4.11
CA LYS A 151 15.41 5.79 4.36
C LYS A 151 15.72 4.76 3.27
N VAL A 152 14.71 4.32 2.53
CA VAL A 152 14.83 3.27 1.52
C VAL A 152 14.87 3.92 0.14
N SER A 153 16.02 3.83 -0.54
CA SER A 153 16.13 4.37 -1.91
C SER A 153 15.36 3.51 -2.91
N VAL A 154 14.45 4.13 -3.66
CA VAL A 154 13.78 3.50 -4.81
C VAL A 154 14.55 3.80 -6.09
N LYS A 155 14.74 2.79 -6.93
CA LYS A 155 15.36 2.92 -8.26
C LYS A 155 14.37 2.47 -9.32
N LEU A 156 14.24 3.28 -10.36
CA LEU A 156 13.43 2.92 -11.54
C LEU A 156 14.03 1.67 -12.18
N LYS A 157 13.23 0.60 -12.27
CA LYS A 157 13.63 -0.66 -12.88
C LYS A 157 13.23 -0.65 -14.35
N HIS A 158 14.08 -1.24 -15.20
CA HIS A 158 13.79 -1.42 -16.61
C HIS A 158 13.36 -2.86 -16.86
N PHE A 159 12.28 -3.04 -17.59
CA PHE A 159 11.73 -4.36 -17.90
C PHE A 159 11.74 -4.58 -19.41
N LYS A 160 12.29 -5.71 -19.87
CA LYS A 160 12.56 -5.97 -21.31
C LYS A 160 11.32 -5.89 -22.22
N LYS A 161 10.12 -6.07 -21.68
CA LYS A 161 8.84 -6.09 -22.41
C LYS A 161 7.94 -4.89 -22.12
N VAL A 162 8.44 -3.89 -21.40
CA VAL A 162 7.68 -2.71 -20.98
C VAL A 162 8.33 -1.49 -21.63
N ALA A 163 7.51 -0.58 -22.15
CA ALA A 163 7.99 0.66 -22.74
C ALA A 163 8.63 1.55 -21.66
N VAL A 164 9.65 2.34 -22.02
CA VAL A 164 10.41 3.13 -21.02
C VAL A 164 9.50 4.14 -20.32
N GLU A 165 8.56 4.71 -21.06
CA GLU A 165 7.51 5.62 -20.57
C GLU A 165 6.52 4.98 -19.59
N ASP A 166 6.51 3.65 -19.45
CA ASP A 166 5.56 2.88 -18.63
C ASP A 166 6.23 2.08 -17.49
N CYS A 167 7.57 2.13 -17.40
CA CYS A 167 8.34 1.39 -16.40
C CYS A 167 7.92 1.68 -14.95
N HIS A 168 7.49 2.90 -14.64
CA HIS A 168 7.05 3.30 -13.29
C HIS A 168 5.69 2.70 -12.89
N ASN A 169 4.88 2.26 -13.85
CA ASN A 169 3.59 1.61 -13.58
C ASN A 169 3.73 0.13 -13.21
N ILE A 170 4.93 -0.44 -13.36
CA ILE A 170 5.19 -1.82 -12.94
C ILE A 170 5.34 -1.88 -11.42
N GLN A 171 4.43 -2.61 -10.78
CA GLN A 171 4.49 -2.86 -9.34
C GLN A 171 5.83 -3.50 -8.98
N THR A 172 6.51 -2.91 -8.01
CA THR A 172 7.74 -3.48 -7.45
C THR A 172 7.51 -3.91 -6.01
N HIS A 173 8.37 -4.80 -5.52
CA HIS A 173 8.36 -5.25 -4.12
C HIS A 173 9.68 -4.87 -3.46
N THR A 174 9.59 -4.43 -2.20
CA THR A 174 10.69 -4.27 -1.24
C THR A 174 10.27 -4.92 0.08
N ASN A 175 11.14 -4.94 1.10
CA ASN A 175 10.77 -5.49 2.40
C ASN A 175 9.85 -4.54 3.20
N TYR A 176 8.60 -4.43 2.75
CA TYR A 176 7.63 -3.53 3.35
C TYR A 176 7.20 -3.96 4.76
N LEU A 177 7.32 -5.24 5.12
CA LEU A 177 6.97 -5.73 6.46
C LEU A 177 7.99 -5.25 7.51
N ASP A 178 9.29 -5.33 7.22
CA ASP A 178 10.33 -4.77 8.10
C ASP A 178 10.15 -3.25 8.23
N MET A 179 9.83 -2.56 7.13
CA MET A 179 9.53 -1.13 7.14
C MET A 179 8.32 -0.83 8.04
N LEU A 180 7.27 -1.63 7.99
CA LEU A 180 6.08 -1.46 8.84
C LEU A 180 6.37 -1.73 10.32
N GLU A 181 7.23 -2.70 10.63
CA GLU A 181 7.69 -2.95 11.99
C GLU A 181 8.48 -1.74 12.53
N GLU A 182 9.32 -1.12 11.69
CA GLU A 182 10.01 0.12 12.04
C GLU A 182 9.05 1.28 12.32
N VAL A 183 8.00 1.44 11.49
CA VAL A 183 6.92 2.41 11.74
C VAL A 183 6.31 2.20 13.12
N ASN A 184 5.92 0.95 13.44
CA ASN A 184 5.25 0.61 14.70
C ASN A 184 6.14 0.80 15.93
N SER A 185 7.44 0.48 15.84
CA SER A 185 8.39 0.69 16.93
C SER A 185 8.70 2.17 17.19
N GLY A 186 8.69 3.02 16.16
CA GLY A 186 8.79 4.48 16.28
C GLY A 186 7.56 5.12 16.94
N VAL A 187 6.37 4.58 16.69
CA VAL A 187 5.12 5.05 17.34
C VAL A 187 5.08 4.65 18.82
N ALA A 188 5.50 3.42 19.16
CA ALA A 188 5.54 2.95 20.54
C ALA A 188 6.50 3.75 21.44
N SER A 189 7.55 4.34 20.87
CA SER A 189 8.53 5.16 21.59
C SER A 189 8.10 6.63 21.77
N SER A 190 7.07 7.09 21.04
CA SER A 190 6.54 8.47 21.10
C SER A 190 5.22 8.60 21.87
N ALA A 191 4.58 7.49 22.24
CA ALA A 191 3.39 7.48 23.09
C ALA A 191 3.76 7.68 24.58
N PRO A 192 3.27 8.72 25.28
CA PRO A 192 3.36 8.79 26.72
C PRO A 192 2.35 7.82 27.34
N GLY A 193 2.84 6.67 27.81
CA GLY A 193 2.12 5.82 28.76
C GLY A 193 1.38 4.62 28.17
N GLN A 194 2.13 3.60 27.74
CA GLN A 194 1.74 2.22 28.04
C GLN A 194 2.90 1.53 28.76
N LEU A 195 2.96 1.75 30.06
CA LEU A 195 3.73 0.88 30.94
C LEU A 195 2.98 -0.46 30.98
N SER A 196 3.57 -1.50 30.40
CA SER A 196 3.25 -2.88 30.76
C SER A 196 3.23 -2.98 32.29
N PRO A 197 2.25 -3.68 32.90
CA PRO A 197 2.24 -3.82 34.34
C PRO A 197 3.56 -4.48 34.76
N VAL A 198 4.27 -3.83 35.69
CA VAL A 198 5.47 -4.37 36.32
C VAL A 198 5.09 -5.73 36.90
N SER A 199 5.69 -6.80 36.37
CA SER A 199 5.66 -8.10 37.02
C SER A 199 6.37 -7.95 38.36
N THR A 200 5.62 -7.69 39.43
CA THR A 200 6.08 -7.99 40.78
C THR A 200 6.43 -9.47 40.81
N ALA A 201 7.72 -9.76 40.90
CA ALA A 201 8.27 -11.08 41.06
C ALA A 201 7.79 -11.67 42.40
N GLY A 202 6.57 -12.20 42.41
CA GLY A 202 6.08 -13.10 43.43
C GLY A 202 6.57 -14.49 43.09
N ILE A 203 7.61 -14.94 43.81
CA ILE A 203 8.04 -16.33 43.82
C ILE A 203 6.85 -17.18 44.28
N ILE A 204 6.25 -17.93 43.35
CA ILE A 204 5.30 -19.00 43.67
C ILE A 204 5.85 -20.27 43.02
N THR A 205 6.93 -20.79 43.59
CA THR A 205 7.30 -22.19 43.40
C THR A 205 6.40 -23.06 44.28
N PRO A 206 5.76 -24.11 43.75
CA PRO A 206 5.00 -25.05 44.56
C PRO A 206 5.96 -25.89 45.44
N PRO A 207 5.58 -26.27 46.67
CA PRO A 207 6.43 -27.07 47.54
C PRO A 207 6.60 -28.50 47.02
N LYS A 208 7.79 -29.06 47.25
CA LYS A 208 8.16 -30.44 46.90
C LYS A 208 7.32 -31.44 47.70
N SER A 209 6.62 -32.32 46.99
CA SER A 209 5.91 -33.47 47.57
C SER A 209 6.88 -34.61 47.83
N THR A 210 7.48 -34.66 49.01
CA THR A 210 8.05 -35.90 49.57
C THR A 210 7.53 -36.07 50.98
N GLU A 211 6.39 -36.73 51.11
CA GLU A 211 6.07 -37.61 52.24
C GLU A 211 4.82 -38.43 51.89
N LYS A 212 5.02 -39.71 51.60
CA LYS A 212 3.98 -40.75 51.69
C LYS A 212 4.57 -41.83 52.61
N LYS A 213 3.89 -42.02 53.74
CA LYS A 213 3.88 -43.17 54.67
C LYS A 213 5.13 -44.05 54.76
#